data_AF-A0A239XLZ1-F1
#
_entry.id   AF-A0A239XLZ1-F1
#
_cell.length_a   1.000
_cell.length_b   1.000
_cell.length_c   1.000
_cell.angle_alpha   90.00
_cell.angle_beta   90.00
_cell.angle_gamma   90.00
#
_symmetry.space_group_name_H-M   'P 1'
#
loop_
_entity.id
_entity.type
_entity.pdbx_description
1 polymer ?
#
loop_
_entity_poly.entity_id
_entity_poly.type
_entity_poly.pdbx_seq_one_letter_code
_entity_poly.pdbx_strand_id
1 'polypeptide(L)'
;MLNIFVLEDDFFQQTRIETAIKKCMADNNLKYRYLEVFGKPQQLLEAIKETGNHQFFFLDIEIKGEEKKVWRLHVKFVKRIRVLQLYL
;
A
#
# COMPACT_ATOMS: atom_id res chain seq x y z
N MET A 1 -8.14 -14.46 0.48
CA MET A 1 -8.06 -13.55 1.64
C MET A 1 -7.18 -12.37 1.28
N LEU A 2 -7.54 -11.18 1.75
CA LEU A 2 -7.02 -9.90 1.26
C LEU A 2 -5.65 -9.56 1.89
N ASN A 3 -4.66 -9.12 1.12
CA ASN A 3 -3.39 -8.61 1.63
C ASN A 3 -3.35 -7.10 1.41
N ILE A 4 -2.96 -6.33 2.42
CA ILE A 4 -2.91 -4.88 2.35
C ILE A 4 -1.48 -4.44 2.61
N PHE A 5 -0.96 -3.63 1.71
CA PHE A 5 0.34 -3.02 1.85
C PHE A 5 0.22 -1.51 1.75
N VAL A 6 0.94 -0.80 2.60
CA VAL A 6 0.88 0.64 2.72
C VAL A 6 2.29 1.22 2.65
N LEU A 7 2.49 2.27 1.87
CA LEU A 7 3.76 3.00 1.76
C LEU A 7 3.56 4.45 2.16
N GLU A 8 4.11 4.81 3.31
CA GLU A 8 3.96 6.12 3.95
C GLU A 8 5.28 6.43 4.65
N ASP A 9 5.95 7.55 4.34
CA ASP A 9 7.25 7.88 4.94
C ASP A 9 7.12 8.50 6.33
N ASP A 10 6.00 9.18 6.61
CA ASP A 10 5.70 9.78 7.91
C ASP A 10 5.09 8.79 8.92
N PHE A 11 5.73 8.67 10.09
CA PHE A 11 5.32 7.71 11.13
C PHE A 11 3.94 7.99 11.75
N PHE A 12 3.54 9.27 11.86
CA PHE A 12 2.21 9.62 12.35
C PHE A 12 1.14 9.23 11.33
N GLN A 13 1.40 9.48 10.04
CA GLN A 13 0.53 9.06 8.95
C GLN A 13 0.42 7.55 8.84
N GLN A 14 1.54 6.81 8.96
CA GLN A 14 1.57 5.34 9.04
C GLN A 14 0.62 4.81 10.11
N THR A 15 0.72 5.35 11.34
CA THR A 15 -0.13 4.91 12.46
C THR A 15 -1.60 5.24 12.22
N ARG A 16 -1.87 6.41 11.62
CA ARG A 16 -3.24 6.88 11.36
C ARG A 16 -3.92 6.01 10.30
N ILE A 17 -3.24 5.70 9.20
CA ILE A 17 -3.80 4.88 8.13
C ILE A 17 -3.95 3.42 8.55
N GLU A 18 -3.00 2.87 9.31
CA GLU A 18 -3.11 1.52 9.85
C GLU A 18 -4.36 1.38 10.74
N THR A 19 -4.58 2.35 11.63
CA THR A 19 -5.74 2.40 12.52
C THR A 19 -7.04 2.55 11.74
N ALA A 20 -7.06 3.42 10.73
CA ALA A 20 -8.23 3.63 9.86
C ALA A 20 -8.60 2.36 9.09
N ILE A 21 -7.61 1.66 8.53
CA ILE A 21 -7.83 0.39 7.82
C ILE A 21 -8.38 -0.66 8.79
N LYS A 22 -7.76 -0.85 9.96
CA LYS A 22 -8.23 -1.82 10.97
C LYS A 22 -9.68 -1.55 11.37
N LYS A 23 -10.02 -0.29 11.62
CA LYS A 23 -11.38 0.13 11.95
C LYS A 23 -12.37 -0.15 10.82
N CYS A 24 -12.05 0.26 9.59
CA CYS A 24 -12.89 0.02 8.43
C CYS A 24 -13.16 -1.48 8.18
N MET A 25 -12.14 -2.31 8.37
CA MET A 25 -12.27 -3.76 8.24
C MET A 25 -13.15 -4.37 9.32
N ALA A 26 -13.02 -3.90 10.57
CA ALA A 26 -13.89 -4.33 11.66
C ALA A 26 -15.36 -3.91 11.41
N ASP A 27 -15.58 -2.64 11.04
CA ASP A 27 -16.92 -2.07 10.82
C ASP A 27 -17.67 -2.77 9.67
N ASN A 28 -16.95 -3.18 8.63
CA ASN A 28 -17.52 -3.89 7.46
C ASN A 28 -17.44 -5.42 7.57
N ASN A 29 -16.97 -5.96 8.70
CA ASN A 29 -16.76 -7.39 8.94
C ASN A 29 -15.91 -8.08 7.85
N LEU A 30 -14.95 -7.34 7.28
CA LEU A 30 -14.05 -7.79 6.23
C LEU A 30 -12.80 -8.43 6.83
N LYS A 31 -12.39 -9.57 6.28
CA LYS A 31 -11.17 -10.26 6.71
C LYS A 31 -10.02 -10.00 5.75
N TYR A 32 -8.90 -9.58 6.31
CA TYR A 32 -7.60 -9.55 5.63
C TYR A 32 -6.65 -10.57 6.25
N ARG A 33 -5.67 -10.99 5.47
CA ARG A 33 -4.61 -11.92 5.83
C ARG A 33 -3.44 -11.17 6.46
N TYR A 34 -3.00 -10.09 5.83
CA TYR A 34 -1.86 -9.28 6.26
C TYR A 34 -2.14 -7.79 6.02
N LEU A 35 -1.70 -6.94 6.94
CA LEU A 35 -1.62 -5.49 6.80
C LEU A 35 -0.18 -5.10 7.16
N GLU A 36 0.58 -4.65 6.17
CA GLU A 36 1.98 -4.24 6.36
C GLU A 36 2.17 -2.79 5.91
N VAL A 37 2.82 -1.99 6.77
CA VAL A 37 3.08 -0.58 6.53
C VAL A 37 4.59 -0.38 6.41
N PHE A 38 5.02 0.29 5.35
CA PHE A 38 6.43 0.50 5.02
C PHE A 38 6.74 1.99 4.91
N GLY A 39 7.91 2.38 5.44
CA GLY A 39 8.46 3.72 5.23
C GLY A 39 9.33 3.85 3.97
N LYS A 40 9.73 2.72 3.36
CA LYS A 40 10.64 2.71 2.21
C LYS A 40 10.08 1.87 1.06
N PRO A 41 10.14 2.39 -0.19
CA PRO A 41 9.62 1.67 -1.34
C PRO A 41 10.31 0.32 -1.60
N GLN A 42 11.61 0.21 -1.27
CA GLN A 42 12.38 -1.01 -1.46
C GLN A 42 11.87 -2.16 -0.57
N GLN A 43 11.49 -1.85 0.68
CA GLN A 43 10.96 -2.84 1.63
C GLN A 43 9.60 -3.36 1.16
N LEU A 44 8.75 -2.46 0.66
CA LEU A 44 7.48 -2.83 0.05
C LEU A 44 7.69 -3.78 -1.14
N LEU A 45 8.64 -3.48 -2.03
CA LEU A 45 8.93 -4.35 -3.18
C LEU A 45 9.41 -5.74 -2.78
N GLU A 46 10.20 -5.85 -1.71
CA GLU A 46 10.69 -7.13 -1.18
C GLU A 46 9.60 -7.95 -0.47
N ALA A 47 8.61 -7.27 0.13
CA ALA A 47 7.46 -7.90 0.76
C ALA A 47 6.49 -8.50 -0.27
N ILE A 48 6.42 -7.92 -1.47
CA ILE A 48 5.58 -8.41 -2.57
C ILE A 48 6.24 -9.61 -3.25
N LYS A 49 6.07 -10.78 -2.64
CA LYS A 49 6.57 -12.06 -3.16
C LYS A 49 5.58 -12.79 -4.05
N GLU A 50 4.29 -12.52 -3.88
CA GLU A 50 3.20 -13.07 -4.68
C GLU A 50 2.52 -11.98 -5.50
N THR A 51 1.96 -12.33 -6.66
CA THR A 51 1.14 -11.43 -7.49
C THR A 51 -0.24 -12.07 -7.67
N GLY A 52 -1.31 -11.35 -7.33
CA GLY A 52 -2.68 -11.86 -7.44
C GLY A 52 -3.75 -10.82 -7.10
N ASN A 53 -5.01 -11.09 -7.47
CA ASN A 53 -6.15 -10.16 -7.34
C ASN A 53 -6.60 -9.85 -5.91
N HIS A 54 -5.88 -10.34 -4.89
CA HIS A 54 -6.26 -10.18 -3.49
C HIS A 54 -5.37 -9.17 -2.77
N GLN A 55 -4.63 -8.32 -3.48
CA GLN A 55 -3.65 -7.41 -2.89
C GLN A 55 -4.08 -5.94 -3.11
N PHE A 56 -4.16 -5.19 -2.02
CA PHE A 56 -4.43 -3.75 -2.02
C PHE A 56 -3.16 -2.99 -1.65
N PHE A 57 -2.92 -1.90 -2.36
CA PHE A 57 -1.76 -1.04 -2.17
C PHE A 57 -2.21 0.39 -1.92
N PHE A 58 -1.83 0.94 -0.77
CA PHE A 58 -1.93 2.36 -0.46
C PHE A 58 -0.53 2.95 -0.61
N LEU A 59 -0.39 3.94 -1.49
CA LEU A 59 0.90 4.54 -1.81
C LEU A 59 0.76 6.04 -1.65
N ASP A 60 1.50 6.63 -0.72
CA ASP A 60 1.70 8.07 -0.74
C ASP A 60 2.59 8.43 -1.94
N ILE A 61 2.10 9.34 -2.77
CA ILE A 61 2.81 9.85 -3.94
C ILE A 61 3.74 11.02 -3.58
N GLU A 62 3.58 11.61 -2.39
CA GLU A 62 4.38 12.73 -1.87
C GLU A 62 5.58 12.28 -1.00
N ILE A 63 6.13 11.09 -1.24
CA ILE A 63 7.37 10.68 -0.56
C ILE A 63 8.50 11.64 -0.94
N LYS A 64 8.92 12.45 0.03
CA LYS A 64 9.86 13.56 -0.19
C LYS A 64 11.21 13.03 -0.70
N GLY A 65 11.63 13.54 -1.86
CA GLY A 65 12.96 13.31 -2.42
C GLY A 65 13.11 12.09 -3.34
N GLU A 66 12.05 11.29 -3.56
CA GLU A 66 12.11 10.09 -4.42
C GLU A 66 11.07 10.06 -5.55
N GLU A 67 10.51 11.20 -5.96
CA GLU A 67 9.43 11.29 -6.97
C GLU A 67 9.67 10.43 -8.24
N LYS A 68 10.88 10.43 -8.81
CA LYS A 68 11.21 9.62 -10.00
C LYS A 68 11.26 8.12 -9.73
N LYS A 69 11.56 7.69 -8.50
CA LYS A 69 11.54 6.28 -8.08
C LYS A 69 10.12 5.88 -7.73
N VAL A 70 9.38 6.72 -7.03
CA VAL A 70 7.94 6.54 -6.74
C VAL A 70 7.17 6.40 -8.04
N TRP A 71 7.38 7.26 -9.04
CA TRP A 71 6.76 7.13 -10.35
C TRP A 71 7.15 5.84 -11.06
N ARG A 72 8.42 5.43 -10.98
CA ARG A 72 8.87 4.14 -11.55
C ARG A 72 8.25 2.95 -10.81
N LEU A 73 8.11 3.03 -9.50
CA LEU A 73 7.38 2.07 -8.69
C LEU A 73 5.92 2.04 -9.09
N HIS A 74 5.27 3.19 -9.22
CA HIS A 74 3.88 3.33 -9.65
C HIS A 74 3.67 2.69 -11.02
N VAL A 75 4.53 2.99 -12.00
CA VAL A 75 4.51 2.34 -13.33
C VAL A 75 4.79 0.85 -13.23
N LYS A 76 5.72 0.39 -12.38
CA LYS A 76 5.95 -1.04 -12.15
C LYS A 76 4.75 -1.71 -11.50
N PHE A 77 4.09 -1.06 -10.55
CA PHE A 77 2.89 -1.52 -9.86
C PHE A 77 1.74 -1.64 -10.83
N VAL A 78 1.45 -0.59 -11.60
CA VAL A 78 0.42 -0.58 -12.66
C VAL A 78 0.69 -1.64 -13.73
N LYS A 79 1.97 -1.97 -14.02
CA LYS A 79 2.33 -3.03 -14.97
C LYS A 79 2.35 -4.45 -14.38
N ARG A 80 2.51 -4.61 -13.06
CA ARG A 80 2.68 -5.91 -12.38
C ARG A 80 1.40 -6.36 -11.66
N ILE A 81 0.50 -5.43 -11.34
CA ILE A 81 -0.71 -5.61 -10.54
C ILE A 81 -1.83 -4.83 -11.24
N ARG A 82 -3.04 -5.39 -11.32
CA ARG A 82 -4.22 -4.59 -11.72
C ARG A 82 -4.48 -3.56 -10.63
N VAL A 83 -3.92 -2.36 -10.79
CA VAL A 83 -4.17 -1.22 -9.91
C VAL A 83 -5.52 -0.61 -10.29
N LEU A 84 -6.50 -0.65 -9.38
CA LEU A 84 -7.68 0.20 -9.46
C LEU A 84 -7.25 1.62 -9.08
N GLN A 85 -7.17 2.53 -10.05
CA GLN A 85 -7.02 3.95 -9.76
C GLN A 85 -8.30 4.45 -9.10
N LEU A 86 -8.22 4.91 -7.84
CA LEU A 86 -9.22 5.81 -7.29
C LEU A 86 -8.76 7.24 -7.60
N TYR A 87 -9.45 7.87 -8.54
CA TYR A 87 -9.47 9.32 -8.66
C TYR A 87 -10.35 9.85 -7.52
N LEU A 88 -9.74 10.56 -6.57
CA LEU A 88 -10.45 11.50 -5.70
C LEU A 88 -10.17 12.91 -6.20
#